data_AF-A0A9P5YLQ1-F1
#
_entry.id   AF-A0A9P5YLQ1-F1
#
_cell.length_a   1.000
_cell.length_b   1.000
_cell.length_c   1.000
_cell.angle_alpha   90.00
_cell.angle_beta   90.00
_cell.angle_gamma   90.00
#
_symmetry.space_group_name_H-M   'P 1'
#
loop_
_entity.id
_entity.type
_entity.pdbx_description
1 polymer ?
#
loop_
_entity_poly.entity_id
_entity_poly.type
_entity_poly.pdbx_seq_one_letter_code
_entity_poly.pdbx_strand_id
1 'polypeptide(L)'
;MNADASSSITQASSPPNWFTSASSMLRSTNLGPEWEELVSKWAAFEAQEGYKGVAKLGHLHRPASVKDWIQRGRSPTWKPAIVNPPEYGVEVVKWWTSLQPPWRISSKGKIIFSAVDGDWKAMRRPGVNGLLSIVACLFHWGSALQKNGKAIRNPQWIAIVKDCSTVYDNLLL
;
A
#
# COMPACT_ATOMS: atom_id res chain seq x y z
N MET A 1 -35.19 -6.07 -38.68
CA MET A 1 -35.50 -5.86 -37.25
C MET A 1 -34.19 -5.89 -36.51
N ASN A 2 -33.83 -4.76 -35.89
CA ASN A 2 -32.58 -4.53 -35.17
C ASN A 2 -32.55 -5.32 -33.86
N ALA A 3 -31.37 -5.78 -33.47
CA ALA A 3 -31.00 -5.92 -32.06
C ALA A 3 -29.53 -5.52 -31.94
N ASP A 4 -29.38 -4.27 -31.49
CA ASP A 4 -28.14 -3.57 -31.21
C ASP A 4 -27.52 -4.14 -29.93
N ALA A 5 -26.32 -4.75 -30.05
CA ALA A 5 -25.57 -5.24 -28.91
C ALA A 5 -24.81 -4.05 -28.28
N SER A 6 -25.49 -3.34 -27.39
CA SER A 6 -24.87 -2.31 -26.55
C SER A 6 -23.81 -2.93 -25.63
N SER A 7 -22.57 -2.89 -26.09
CA SER A 7 -21.38 -3.14 -25.28
C SER A 7 -21.30 -2.05 -24.23
N SER A 8 -21.51 -2.41 -22.97
CA SER A 8 -21.34 -1.51 -21.83
C SER A 8 -19.86 -1.22 -21.65
N ILE A 9 -19.37 -0.19 -22.36
CA ILE A 9 -18.04 0.38 -22.12
C ILE A 9 -18.09 0.96 -20.71
N THR A 10 -17.42 0.30 -19.76
CA THR A 10 -17.19 0.80 -18.41
C THR A 10 -16.49 2.16 -18.53
N GLN A 11 -17.25 3.24 -18.38
CA GLN A 11 -16.70 4.59 -18.37
C GLN A 11 -15.73 4.68 -17.19
N ALA A 12 -14.45 4.93 -17.48
CA ALA A 12 -13.45 5.13 -16.44
C ALA A 12 -13.91 6.28 -15.54
N SER A 13 -14.24 5.97 -14.29
CA SER A 13 -14.60 6.98 -13.31
C SER A 13 -13.43 7.93 -13.12
N SER A 14 -13.66 9.25 -13.13
CA SER A 14 -12.62 10.22 -12.82
C SER A 14 -12.04 9.96 -11.41
N PRO A 15 -10.71 10.11 -11.20
CA PRO A 15 -10.12 9.85 -9.90
C PRO A 15 -10.69 10.79 -8.82
N PRO A 16 -11.13 10.26 -7.66
CA PRO A 16 -11.68 11.08 -6.58
C PRO A 16 -10.58 11.88 -5.85
N ASN A 17 -10.98 12.94 -5.14
CA ASN A 17 -10.06 13.83 -4.43
C ASN A 17 -9.08 13.10 -3.50
N TRP A 18 -9.56 12.09 -2.76
CA TRP A 18 -8.69 11.34 -1.85
C TRP A 18 -7.55 10.62 -2.59
N PHE A 19 -7.81 10.14 -3.81
CA PHE A 19 -6.82 9.46 -4.63
C PHE A 19 -5.79 10.45 -5.15
N THR A 20 -6.25 11.59 -5.69
CA THR A 20 -5.36 12.65 -6.18
C THR A 20 -4.47 13.19 -5.06
N SER A 21 -5.02 13.44 -3.87
CA SER A 21 -4.26 13.88 -2.70
C SER A 21 -3.23 12.83 -2.24
N ALA A 22 -3.64 11.55 -2.16
CA ALA A 22 -2.73 10.47 -1.79
C ALA A 22 -1.61 10.28 -2.83
N SER A 23 -1.94 10.25 -4.12
CA SER A 23 -0.97 10.12 -5.21
C SER A 23 0.05 11.27 -5.20
N SER A 24 -0.42 12.51 -4.99
CA SER A 24 0.47 13.66 -4.83
C SER A 24 1.41 13.51 -3.64
N MET A 25 0.91 13.07 -2.47
CA MET A 25 1.74 12.79 -1.29
C MET A 25 2.80 11.72 -1.58
N LEU A 26 2.39 10.56 -2.11
CA LEU A 26 3.26 9.42 -2.32
C LEU A 26 4.37 9.70 -3.36
N ARG A 27 4.13 10.65 -4.27
CA ARG A 27 5.09 11.09 -5.30
C ARG A 27 5.89 12.34 -4.92
N SER A 28 5.64 12.92 -3.74
CA SER A 28 6.30 14.15 -3.28
C SER A 28 7.76 13.96 -2.83
N THR A 29 8.26 12.73 -2.80
CA THR A 29 9.62 12.40 -2.36
C THR A 29 10.16 11.27 -3.22
N ASN A 30 11.36 11.43 -3.76
CA ASN A 30 12.04 10.35 -4.49
C ASN A 30 12.59 9.33 -3.47
N LEU A 31 11.95 8.16 -3.43
CA LEU A 31 12.33 7.02 -2.59
C LEU A 31 12.89 5.85 -3.43
N GLY A 32 13.32 6.12 -4.67
CA GLY A 32 13.93 5.13 -5.55
C GLY A 32 12.95 4.35 -6.44
N PRO A 33 13.47 3.55 -7.38
CA PRO A 33 12.68 2.93 -8.44
C PRO A 33 11.68 1.90 -7.92
N GLU A 34 12.02 1.11 -6.89
CA GLU A 34 11.08 0.15 -6.31
C GLU A 34 9.83 0.83 -5.71
N TRP A 35 9.99 2.05 -5.18
CA TRP A 35 8.88 2.84 -4.67
C TRP A 35 8.01 3.40 -5.79
N GLU A 36 8.64 3.93 -6.84
CA GLU A 36 7.91 4.45 -8.00
C GLU A 36 7.07 3.36 -8.67
N GLU A 37 7.63 2.14 -8.78
CA GLU A 37 6.92 0.96 -9.24
C GLU A 37 5.72 0.64 -8.34
N LEU A 38 5.93 0.55 -7.01
CA LEU A 38 4.87 0.29 -6.04
C LEU A 38 3.71 1.30 -6.15
N VAL A 39 4.03 2.59 -6.18
CA VAL A 39 3.01 3.67 -6.28
C VAL A 39 2.25 3.59 -7.60
N SER A 40 2.91 3.18 -8.68
CA SER A 40 2.27 3.04 -9.99
C SER A 40 1.34 1.83 -10.04
N LYS A 41 1.74 0.70 -9.43
CA LYS A 41 0.88 -0.49 -9.28
C LYS A 41 -0.31 -0.24 -8.37
N TRP A 42 -0.12 0.46 -7.25
CA TRP A 42 -1.24 0.90 -6.40
C TRP A 42 -2.22 1.79 -7.19
N ALA A 43 -1.72 2.75 -7.96
CA ALA A 43 -2.56 3.62 -8.76
C ALA A 43 -3.38 2.85 -9.82
N ALA A 44 -2.75 1.91 -10.51
CA ALA A 44 -3.42 1.04 -11.48
C ALA A 44 -4.49 0.16 -10.80
N PHE A 45 -4.18 -0.40 -9.63
CA PHE A 45 -5.12 -1.21 -8.86
C PHE A 45 -6.35 -0.41 -8.45
N GLU A 46 -6.19 0.79 -7.90
CA GLU A 46 -7.34 1.63 -7.52
C GLU A 46 -8.18 2.02 -8.74
N ALA A 47 -7.55 2.28 -9.89
CA ALA A 47 -8.27 2.57 -11.14
C ALA A 47 -9.07 1.36 -11.63
N GLN A 48 -8.50 0.15 -11.57
CA GLN A 48 -9.18 -1.11 -11.90
C GLN A 48 -10.39 -1.36 -10.99
N GLU A 49 -10.28 -1.03 -9.70
CA GLU A 49 -11.39 -1.14 -8.75
C GLU A 49 -12.40 0.03 -8.84
N GLY A 50 -12.22 0.95 -9.79
CA GLY A 50 -13.07 2.13 -9.96
C GLY A 50 -13.05 3.06 -8.76
N TYR A 51 -11.96 3.06 -7.98
CA TYR A 51 -11.78 3.82 -6.75
C TYR A 51 -12.82 3.52 -5.65
N LYS A 52 -13.48 2.35 -5.72
CA LYS A 52 -14.53 1.94 -4.78
C LYS A 52 -13.92 1.17 -3.62
N GLY A 53 -14.01 1.73 -2.42
CA GLY A 53 -13.62 1.02 -1.20
C GLY A 53 -14.62 -0.06 -0.82
N VAL A 54 -14.18 -1.32 -0.77
CA VAL A 54 -15.05 -2.47 -0.42
C VAL A 54 -14.85 -2.94 1.02
N ALA A 55 -13.69 -2.67 1.63
CA ALA A 55 -13.37 -3.10 2.99
C ALA A 55 -12.18 -2.35 3.57
N LYS A 56 -12.07 -2.38 4.92
CA LYS A 56 -10.94 -1.81 5.66
C LYS A 56 -9.81 -2.82 5.77
N LEU A 57 -8.57 -2.33 5.75
CA LEU A 57 -7.40 -3.13 6.06
C LEU A 57 -7.36 -3.49 7.55
N GLY A 58 -6.83 -4.67 7.89
CA GLY A 58 -6.69 -5.11 9.28
C GLY A 58 -5.86 -4.13 10.12
N HIS A 59 -6.20 -3.99 11.39
CA HIS A 59 -5.58 -3.01 12.30
C HIS A 59 -4.65 -3.64 13.34
N LEU A 60 -4.53 -4.97 13.38
CA LEU A 60 -3.68 -5.68 14.33
C LEU A 60 -2.21 -5.29 14.13
N HIS A 61 -1.57 -4.74 15.17
CA HIS A 61 -0.20 -4.22 15.15
C HIS A 61 0.02 -2.98 14.27
N ARG A 62 -1.04 -2.35 13.75
CA ARG A 62 -0.91 -1.13 12.95
C ARG A 62 -0.16 -0.04 13.73
N PRO A 63 0.92 0.55 13.18
CA PRO A 63 1.65 1.63 13.82
C PRO A 63 0.75 2.82 14.17
N ALA A 64 1.01 3.47 15.30
CA ALA A 64 0.21 4.61 15.79
C ALA A 64 0.18 5.76 14.77
N SER A 65 1.29 5.99 14.07
CA SER A 65 1.41 6.98 12.98
C SER A 65 0.33 6.85 11.90
N VAL A 66 -0.09 5.63 11.57
CA VAL A 66 -1.13 5.39 10.56
C VAL A 66 -2.50 5.75 11.12
N LYS A 67 -2.74 5.44 12.40
CA LYS A 67 -3.97 5.87 13.09
C LYS A 67 -4.05 7.40 13.12
N ASP A 68 -2.97 8.06 13.48
CA ASP A 68 -2.90 9.52 13.57
C ASP A 68 -3.09 10.18 12.20
N TRP A 69 -2.47 9.63 11.16
CA TRP A 69 -2.66 10.08 9.77
C TRP A 69 -4.13 9.96 9.34
N ILE A 70 -4.77 8.83 9.63
CA ILE A 70 -6.20 8.60 9.35
C ILE A 70 -7.08 9.59 10.09
N GLN A 71 -6.82 9.83 11.38
CA GLN A 71 -7.56 10.79 12.21
C GLN A 71 -7.44 12.23 11.68
N ARG A 72 -6.31 12.57 11.06
CA ARG A 72 -6.07 13.87 10.42
C ARG A 72 -6.56 13.92 8.98
N GLY A 73 -7.57 13.14 8.65
CA GLY A 73 -8.17 13.11 7.32
C GLY A 73 -7.24 12.65 6.21
N ARG A 74 -6.19 11.89 6.55
CA ARG A 74 -5.14 11.46 5.60
C ARG A 74 -4.46 12.63 4.90
N SER A 75 -4.22 13.71 5.65
CA SER A 75 -3.59 14.91 5.13
C SER A 75 -2.29 14.58 4.39
N PRO A 76 -2.11 15.08 3.14
CA PRO A 76 -0.90 14.85 2.36
C PRO A 76 0.31 15.63 2.90
N THR A 77 0.07 16.66 3.73
CA THR A 77 1.12 17.51 4.30
C THR A 77 1.53 17.08 5.70
N TRP A 78 0.70 16.31 6.39
CA TRP A 78 1.04 15.79 7.72
C TRP A 78 2.10 14.69 7.62
N LYS A 79 3.06 14.71 8.55
CA LYS A 79 4.13 13.71 8.64
C LYS A 79 4.29 13.26 10.10
N PRO A 80 4.41 11.95 10.38
CA PRO A 80 4.68 11.47 11.73
C PRO A 80 6.12 11.82 12.14
N ALA A 81 6.32 12.06 13.43
CA ALA A 81 7.64 12.21 14.03
C ALA A 81 8.27 10.83 14.27
N ILE A 82 8.93 10.26 13.25
CA ILE A 82 9.63 8.98 13.36
C ILE A 82 11.06 9.25 13.84
N VAL A 83 11.30 9.07 15.14
CA VAL A 83 12.62 9.30 15.78
C VAL A 83 13.60 8.17 15.44
N ASN A 84 13.15 6.92 15.49
CA ASN A 84 13.97 5.73 15.22
C ASN A 84 13.40 4.93 14.04
N PRO A 85 13.82 5.21 12.78
CA PRO A 85 13.31 4.51 11.61
C PRO A 85 13.52 2.98 11.62
N PRO A 86 14.64 2.43 12.13
CA PRO A 86 14.77 0.99 12.34
C PRO A 86 13.67 0.36 13.23
N GLU A 87 13.39 0.93 14.40
CA GLU A 87 12.34 0.42 15.30
C GLU A 87 10.95 0.55 14.68
N TYR A 88 10.69 1.69 14.03
CA TYR A 88 9.47 1.88 13.27
C TYR A 88 9.29 0.79 12.20
N GLY A 89 10.38 0.40 11.53
CA GLY A 89 10.40 -0.70 10.58
C GLY A 89 9.96 -2.04 11.17
N VAL A 90 10.33 -2.33 12.41
CA VAL A 90 9.87 -3.53 13.13
C VAL A 90 8.36 -3.53 13.30
N GLU A 91 7.77 -2.38 13.66
CA GLU A 91 6.32 -2.23 13.79
C GLU A 91 5.61 -2.41 12.44
N VAL A 92 6.14 -1.81 11.37
CA VAL A 92 5.61 -1.94 10.01
C VAL A 92 5.64 -3.40 9.55
N VAL A 93 6.75 -4.11 9.75
CA VAL A 93 6.86 -5.53 9.38
C VAL A 93 5.90 -6.38 10.19
N LYS A 94 5.74 -6.10 11.48
CA LYS A 94 4.79 -6.83 12.34
C LYS A 94 3.34 -6.64 11.88
N TRP A 95 2.97 -5.42 11.49
CA TRP A 95 1.66 -5.14 10.89
C TRP A 95 1.51 -5.81 9.53
N TRP A 96 2.49 -5.69 8.65
CA TRP A 96 2.41 -6.30 7.33
C TRP A 96 2.27 -7.83 7.40
N THR A 97 2.97 -8.46 8.35
CA THR A 97 2.87 -9.89 8.64
C THR A 97 1.46 -10.27 9.11
N SER A 98 0.82 -9.47 9.97
CA SER A 98 -0.53 -9.76 10.47
C SER A 98 -1.62 -9.64 9.40
N LEU A 99 -1.33 -8.94 8.30
CA LEU A 99 -2.22 -8.80 7.15
C LEU A 99 -2.11 -9.96 6.16
N GLN A 100 -1.02 -10.73 6.18
CA GLN A 100 -0.79 -11.74 5.17
C GLN A 100 -1.77 -12.91 5.29
N PRO A 101 -2.18 -13.50 4.15
CA PRO A 101 -2.91 -14.75 4.15
C PRO A 101 -2.15 -15.86 4.91
N PRO A 102 -2.85 -16.79 5.60
CA PRO A 102 -2.20 -17.85 6.37
C PRO A 102 -1.21 -18.70 5.55
N TRP A 103 -1.50 -18.91 4.26
CA TRP A 103 -0.65 -19.68 3.35
C TRP A 103 0.71 -19.01 3.05
N ARG A 104 0.88 -17.72 3.38
CA ARG A 104 2.17 -16.99 3.30
C ARG A 104 2.93 -16.95 4.62
N ILE A 105 2.39 -17.52 5.70
CA ILE A 105 3.00 -17.44 7.02
C ILE A 105 3.64 -18.77 7.39
N SER A 106 4.95 -18.75 7.60
CA SER A 106 5.70 -19.91 8.10
C SER A 106 5.30 -20.28 9.53
N SER A 107 5.65 -21.50 9.94
CA SER A 107 5.46 -21.96 11.34
C SER A 107 6.14 -21.08 12.39
N LYS A 108 7.12 -20.25 11.99
CA LYS A 108 7.81 -19.27 12.85
C LYS A 108 7.15 -17.88 12.83
N GLY A 109 5.98 -17.73 12.23
CA GLY A 109 5.27 -16.44 12.16
C GLY A 109 5.93 -15.42 11.24
N LYS A 110 6.74 -15.87 10.26
CA LYS A 110 7.41 -14.99 9.27
C LYS A 110 6.78 -15.14 7.90
N ILE A 111 6.71 -14.04 7.16
CA ILE A 111 6.28 -14.01 5.75
C ILE A 111 7.23 -14.87 4.90
N ILE A 112 6.66 -15.74 4.08
CA ILE A 112 7.35 -16.50 3.04
C ILE A 112 7.20 -15.70 1.75
N PHE A 113 8.17 -14.81 1.46
CA PHE A 113 8.08 -13.89 0.31
C PHE A 113 7.90 -14.60 -1.03
N SER A 114 8.48 -15.80 -1.19
CA SER A 114 8.38 -16.62 -2.40
C SER A 114 7.04 -17.33 -2.57
N ALA A 115 6.21 -17.40 -1.53
CA ALA A 115 4.87 -17.98 -1.65
C ALA A 115 3.95 -16.94 -2.31
N VAL A 116 3.64 -17.17 -3.60
CA VAL A 116 2.82 -16.26 -4.43
C VAL A 116 1.64 -16.95 -5.12
N ASP A 117 1.61 -18.29 -5.18
CA ASP A 117 0.62 -19.06 -5.93
C ASP A 117 -0.73 -19.27 -5.19
N GLY A 118 -0.93 -18.58 -4.07
CA GLY A 118 -2.16 -18.70 -3.27
C GLY A 118 -3.26 -17.70 -3.66
N ASP A 119 -4.40 -17.78 -2.98
CA ASP A 119 -5.51 -16.86 -3.19
C ASP A 119 -5.26 -15.50 -2.52
N TRP A 120 -5.11 -14.46 -3.35
CA TRP A 120 -4.89 -13.08 -2.94
C TRP A 120 -6.19 -12.28 -2.70
N LYS A 121 -7.38 -12.84 -2.90
CA LYS A 121 -8.66 -12.14 -2.70
C LYS A 121 -8.78 -11.49 -1.33
N ALA A 122 -8.23 -12.09 -0.28
CA ALA A 122 -8.24 -11.53 1.07
C ALA A 122 -7.49 -10.19 1.17
N MET A 123 -6.47 -9.98 0.32
CA MET A 123 -5.67 -8.76 0.21
C MET A 123 -6.30 -7.71 -0.72
N ARG A 124 -7.31 -8.09 -1.52
CA ARG A 124 -8.05 -7.17 -2.40
C ARG A 124 -8.88 -6.19 -1.59
N ARG A 125 -8.24 -5.12 -1.13
CA ARG A 125 -8.83 -4.07 -0.29
C ARG A 125 -8.58 -2.71 -0.95
N PRO A 126 -9.35 -2.33 -1.98
CA PRO A 126 -9.29 -0.99 -2.55
C PRO A 126 -9.81 0.10 -1.63
N GLY A 127 -9.53 1.33 -2.03
CA GLY A 127 -10.07 2.55 -1.48
C GLY A 127 -9.25 3.12 -0.33
N VAL A 128 -9.73 4.27 0.16
CA VAL A 128 -9.05 5.14 1.13
C VAL A 128 -8.71 4.50 2.49
N ASN A 129 -9.32 3.35 2.82
CA ASN A 129 -9.07 2.56 4.04
C ASN A 129 -8.41 1.21 3.77
N GLY A 130 -8.10 0.93 2.53
CA GLY A 130 -7.55 -0.32 2.06
C GLY A 130 -6.02 -0.32 2.06
N LEU A 131 -5.44 -0.90 1.01
CA LEU A 131 -3.99 -1.02 0.82
C LEU A 131 -3.25 0.33 0.77
N LEU A 132 -3.93 1.44 0.45
CA LEU A 132 -3.37 2.79 0.62
C LEU A 132 -2.77 2.99 2.03
N SER A 133 -3.36 2.40 3.07
CA SER A 133 -2.90 2.58 4.45
C SER A 133 -1.48 2.05 4.67
N ILE A 134 -1.13 0.90 4.08
CA ILE A 134 0.23 0.34 4.18
C ILE A 134 1.20 1.12 3.28
N VAL A 135 0.76 1.54 2.09
CA VAL A 135 1.58 2.36 1.18
C VAL A 135 1.94 3.70 1.85
N ALA A 136 0.99 4.39 2.45
CA ALA A 136 1.26 5.63 3.21
C ALA A 136 2.21 5.40 4.40
N CYS A 137 2.08 4.26 5.09
CA CYS A 137 2.98 3.90 6.17
C CYS A 137 4.43 3.70 5.68
N LEU A 138 4.62 3.03 4.54
CA LEU A 138 5.91 2.83 3.89
C LEU A 138 6.51 4.15 3.37
N PHE A 139 5.67 5.06 2.86
CA PHE A 139 6.10 6.41 2.47
C PHE A 139 6.69 7.17 3.66
N HIS A 140 6.01 7.16 4.80
CA HIS A 140 6.51 7.81 6.02
C HIS A 140 7.81 7.17 6.52
N TRP A 141 7.90 5.83 6.49
CA TRP A 141 9.13 5.12 6.86
C TRP A 141 10.31 5.47 5.95
N GLY A 142 10.12 5.39 4.63
CA GLY A 142 11.14 5.70 3.62
C GLY A 142 11.60 7.16 3.70
N SER A 143 10.65 8.08 3.90
CA SER A 143 10.95 9.50 4.13
C SER A 143 11.81 9.73 5.38
N ALA A 144 11.54 9.00 6.47
CA ALA A 144 12.32 9.10 7.70
C ALA A 144 13.73 8.50 7.55
N LEU A 145 13.87 7.39 6.82
CA LEU A 145 15.17 6.80 6.48
C LEU A 145 16.03 7.79 5.68
N GLN A 146 15.48 8.38 4.61
CA GLN A 146 16.18 9.35 3.75
C GLN A 146 16.67 10.57 4.54
N LYS A 147 15.83 11.14 5.42
CA LYS A 147 16.19 12.31 6.24
C LYS A 147 17.38 12.04 7.18
N ASN A 148 17.51 10.81 7.67
CA ASN A 148 18.56 10.46 8.62
C ASN A 148 19.90 10.11 7.96
N GLY A 149 20.08 10.44 6.66
CA GLY A 149 21.29 10.10 5.90
C GLY A 149 21.51 8.60 5.71
N LYS A 150 20.58 7.76 6.18
CA LYS A 150 20.57 6.32 5.90
C LYS A 150 20.04 6.19 4.49
N ALA A 151 20.86 5.60 3.62
CA ALA A 151 20.46 5.39 2.23
C ALA A 151 19.10 4.70 2.17
N ILE A 152 18.27 5.10 1.21
CA ILE A 152 17.02 4.42 0.79
C ILE A 152 17.21 2.90 0.63
N ARG A 153 18.46 2.46 0.48
CA ARG A 153 18.94 1.07 0.49
C ARG A 153 18.75 0.31 1.81
N ASN A 154 17.80 0.69 2.69
CA ASN A 154 17.47 -0.13 3.85
C ASN A 154 16.86 -1.47 3.36
N PRO A 155 17.51 -2.63 3.59
CA PRO A 155 17.06 -3.89 3.00
C PRO A 155 15.67 -4.33 3.47
N GLN A 156 15.31 -4.01 4.72
CA GLN A 156 14.02 -4.38 5.28
C GLN A 156 12.89 -3.54 4.66
N TRP A 157 13.11 -2.23 4.49
CA TRP A 157 12.15 -1.37 3.81
C TRP A 157 11.96 -1.80 2.35
N ILE A 158 13.05 -2.05 1.62
CA ILE A 158 12.99 -2.55 0.24
C ILE A 158 12.23 -3.88 0.15
N ALA A 159 12.47 -4.81 1.08
CA ALA A 159 11.78 -6.10 1.08
C ALA A 159 10.26 -5.94 1.19
N ILE A 160 9.77 -5.05 2.05
CA ILE A 160 8.33 -4.81 2.22
C ILE A 160 7.75 -4.03 1.05
N VAL A 161 8.49 -3.07 0.48
CA VAL A 161 8.07 -2.37 -0.75
C VAL A 161 7.89 -3.37 -1.90
N LYS A 162 8.88 -4.24 -2.14
CA LYS A 162 8.81 -5.28 -3.17
C LYS A 162 7.65 -6.25 -2.91
N ASP A 163 7.46 -6.67 -1.66
CA ASP A 163 6.35 -7.57 -1.32
C ASP A 163 4.98 -6.93 -1.55
N CYS A 164 4.82 -5.64 -1.23
CA CYS A 164 3.60 -4.92 -1.57
C CYS A 164 3.40 -4.82 -3.09
N SER A 165 4.48 -4.64 -3.88
CA SER A 165 4.39 -4.68 -5.34
C SER A 165 3.93 -6.05 -5.83
N THR A 166 4.45 -7.15 -5.26
CA THR A 166 3.98 -8.51 -5.58
C THR A 166 2.49 -8.70 -5.25
N VAL A 167 1.99 -8.11 -4.16
CA VAL A 167 0.55 -8.13 -3.87
C VAL A 167 -0.24 -7.49 -5.00
N TYR A 168 0.18 -6.32 -5.49
CA TYR A 168 -0.51 -5.67 -6.60
C TYR A 168 -0.38 -6.45 -7.91
N ASP A 169 0.77 -7.06 -8.20
CA ASP A 169 0.95 -7.90 -9.39
C ASP A 169 -0.07 -9.04 -9.45
N ASN A 170 -0.44 -9.59 -8.29
CA ASN A 170 -1.43 -10.67 -8.20
C ASN A 170 -2.88 -10.18 -8.07
N LEU A 171 -3.11 -8.87 -7.96
CA LEU A 171 -4.45 -8.27 -7.88
C LEU A 171 -4.85 -7.55 -9.17
N LEU A 172 -3.87 -7.12 -9.96
CA LEU A 172 -4.08 -6.59 -11.30
C LEU A 172 -4.48 -7.72 -12.25
N LEU A 173 -5.41 -7.42 -13.15
CA LEU A 173 -5.91 -8.34 -14.18
C LEU A 173 -5.11 -8.24 -15.48
#